data_AF-A0A3Q2DGQ0-F1
#
_entry.id   AF-A0A3Q2DGQ0-F1
#
_cell.length_a   1.000
_cell.length_b   1.000
_cell.length_c   1.000
_cell.angle_alpha   90.00
_cell.angle_beta   90.00
_cell.angle_gamma   90.00
#
_symmetry.space_group_name_H-M   'P 1'
#
loop_
_entity.id
_entity.type
_entity.pdbx_description
1 polymer ?
#
loop_
_entity_poly.entity_id
_entity_poly.type
_entity_poly.pdbx_seq_one_letter_code
_entity_poly.pdbx_strand_id
1 'polypeptide(L)'
;KKVNSFLKKKNILVDELSKKKYPPFLTFDEINGIDKDKERLREAAKHREALQLQSKEFVKMWPDTIASQRQNMLVAKKVRELMEEEKMKLIEAEEAQYKKEKQKEALKKAKTQLYYQNDRVKALHRALLHTEVLKEREAQTELKKRRKMADRDMEKKFLEITSRETETSRKEQERQLQKIKRQAVAEDQKNHYGFMAQEGLPQVAVGKHMDRKLRKRMLGKYSSSIFLFLMQCCSSEPFVFSFTREAQKQRERILNNLTTMQQEQTAIEEQRLAEAVAVMSMKQRQQQQEKERKKSEMLKTVAEQMEILLEKSAEQERRDALQAKKEADLIYTKTLQLKAEKMREEQRKLKEFYVAQMAEKSTRLQQMKDEELNIETKNAKQRAEEEAEFEKYTEQVIQTAADAKRNLIPLYRAVRKGGSPSYIVQDSSGAQMPRYTSATTQSIRRLHEAGNIHESKKRLGFTWC
;
A
#
# COMPACT_ATOMS: atom_id res chain seq x y z
N LYS A 1 71.91 97.23 -62.80
CA LYS A 1 71.19 98.50 -62.49
C LYS A 1 70.16 98.76 -63.59
N LYS A 2 69.05 99.46 -63.29
CA LYS A 2 67.81 99.54 -64.12
C LYS A 2 67.17 98.14 -64.30
N VAL A 3 66.22 97.78 -63.43
CA VAL A 3 64.77 97.89 -63.69
C VAL A 3 64.31 96.74 -64.60
N ASN A 4 63.79 95.62 -64.09
CA ASN A 4 63.15 95.33 -62.80
C ASN A 4 61.85 96.13 -62.52
N SER A 5 61.16 96.58 -63.59
CA SER A 5 59.74 96.98 -63.55
C SER A 5 58.93 96.45 -64.73
N PHE A 6 59.56 96.25 -65.91
CA PHE A 6 58.92 95.60 -67.05
C PHE A 6 58.46 94.17 -66.74
N LEU A 7 59.23 93.42 -65.93
CA LEU A 7 58.86 92.11 -65.38
C LEU A 7 57.60 92.10 -64.48
N LYS A 8 56.99 93.26 -64.19
CA LYS A 8 55.77 93.36 -63.37
C LYS A 8 54.61 94.09 -64.06
N LYS A 9 54.85 94.86 -65.13
CA LYS A 9 53.80 95.69 -65.77
C LYS A 9 53.07 95.07 -66.97
N LYS A 10 53.56 93.98 -67.58
CA LYS A 10 52.81 93.29 -68.66
C LYS A 10 52.26 91.90 -68.31
N ASN A 11 52.67 91.30 -67.19
CA ASN A 11 51.97 90.12 -66.64
C ASN A 11 50.51 90.47 -66.28
N ILE A 12 50.26 91.68 -65.77
CA ILE A 12 48.91 92.21 -65.51
C ILE A 12 48.04 92.25 -66.79
N LEU A 13 48.66 92.48 -67.95
CA LEU A 13 47.97 92.54 -69.25
C LEU A 13 47.72 91.14 -69.86
N VAL A 14 48.31 90.08 -69.28
CA VAL A 14 47.95 88.68 -69.59
C VAL A 14 46.68 88.31 -68.81
N ASP A 15 46.56 88.73 -67.55
CA ASP A 15 45.40 88.42 -66.69
C ASP A 15 44.09 89.06 -67.19
N GLU A 16 44.12 90.25 -67.80
CA GLU A 16 42.90 90.91 -68.28
C GLU A 16 42.28 90.25 -69.53
N LEU A 17 43.11 89.65 -70.40
CA LEU A 17 42.61 88.89 -71.56
C LEU A 17 42.10 87.49 -71.19
N SER A 18 42.41 87.00 -69.98
CA SER A 18 41.90 85.73 -69.44
C SER A 18 40.37 85.73 -69.21
N LYS A 19 39.68 86.86 -69.34
CA LYS A 19 38.25 87.02 -68.97
C LYS A 19 37.25 86.88 -70.13
N LYS A 20 37.65 86.40 -71.31
CA LYS A 20 36.70 86.04 -72.38
C LYS A 20 36.08 84.66 -72.14
N LYS A 21 34.83 84.66 -71.66
CA LYS A 21 34.00 83.45 -71.49
C LYS A 21 33.74 82.75 -72.83
N TYR A 22 34.08 81.47 -72.91
CA TYR A 22 33.50 80.52 -73.86
C TYR A 22 32.96 79.31 -73.09
N PRO A 23 31.64 79.14 -72.99
CA PRO A 23 31.02 77.81 -72.88
C PRO A 23 30.84 77.22 -74.30
N PRO A 24 30.54 75.92 -74.45
CA PRO A 24 30.60 74.83 -73.47
C PRO A 24 31.51 73.66 -73.93
N PHE A 25 31.83 72.75 -72.99
CA PHE A 25 31.69 71.31 -73.24
C PHE A 25 31.68 70.58 -71.89
N LEU A 26 30.51 70.56 -71.24
CA LEU A 26 30.26 69.60 -70.15
C LEU A 26 29.89 68.25 -70.77
N THR A 27 30.41 67.18 -70.18
CA THR A 27 30.31 65.83 -70.73
C THR A 27 28.94 65.21 -70.52
N PHE A 28 28.69 64.10 -71.21
CA PHE A 28 27.46 63.27 -71.27
C PHE A 28 26.77 62.90 -69.94
N ASP A 29 27.39 63.24 -68.80
CA ASP A 29 26.97 62.89 -67.44
C ASP A 29 25.70 63.62 -66.97
N GLU A 30 25.37 64.79 -67.51
CA GLU A 30 24.23 65.60 -67.05
C GLU A 30 22.86 65.11 -67.58
N ILE A 31 22.84 64.14 -68.49
CA ILE A 31 21.63 63.67 -69.18
C ILE A 31 20.88 62.59 -68.37
N ASN A 32 21.58 61.82 -67.55
CA ASN A 32 20.96 60.91 -66.60
C ASN A 32 20.78 61.62 -65.25
N GLY A 33 19.57 61.61 -64.69
CA GLY A 33 19.21 62.23 -63.40
C GLY A 33 19.83 61.56 -62.16
N ILE A 34 21.03 61.02 -62.29
CA ILE A 34 21.82 60.34 -61.27
C ILE A 34 22.80 61.35 -60.70
N ASP A 35 22.45 61.91 -59.54
CA ASP A 35 23.34 62.75 -58.76
C ASP A 35 24.54 61.90 -58.27
N LYS A 36 25.68 62.05 -58.96
CA LYS A 36 26.91 61.28 -58.72
C LYS A 36 27.48 61.51 -57.31
N ASP A 37 27.13 62.60 -56.62
CA ASP A 37 27.51 62.79 -55.22
C ASP A 37 26.59 62.01 -54.29
N LYS A 38 25.27 61.98 -54.55
CA LYS A 38 24.35 61.11 -53.81
C LYS A 38 24.68 59.62 -53.99
N GLU A 39 25.12 59.18 -55.16
CA GLU A 39 25.54 57.79 -55.36
C GLU A 39 26.86 57.46 -54.66
N ARG A 40 27.89 58.31 -54.82
CA ARG A 40 29.16 58.17 -54.07
C ARG A 40 28.94 58.17 -52.56
N LEU A 41 27.99 58.95 -52.04
CA LEU A 41 27.57 58.93 -50.63
C LEU A 41 26.86 57.62 -50.24
N ARG A 42 26.02 57.04 -51.10
CA ARG A 42 25.39 55.72 -50.88
C ARG A 42 26.40 54.58 -50.91
N GLU A 43 27.37 54.61 -51.81
CA GLU A 43 28.45 53.62 -51.88
C GLU A 43 29.40 53.74 -50.69
N ALA A 44 29.78 54.97 -50.30
CA ALA A 44 30.53 55.21 -49.08
C ALA A 44 29.76 54.79 -47.82
N ALA A 45 28.43 54.93 -47.79
CA ALA A 45 27.59 54.41 -46.71
C ALA A 45 27.62 52.87 -46.66
N LYS A 46 27.35 52.18 -47.77
CA LYS A 46 27.46 50.71 -47.88
C LYS A 46 28.85 50.19 -47.49
N HIS A 47 29.92 50.88 -47.90
CA HIS A 47 31.29 50.54 -47.54
C HIS A 47 31.57 50.73 -46.04
N ARG A 48 31.05 51.82 -45.44
CA ARG A 48 31.10 52.03 -43.98
C ARG A 48 30.29 50.98 -43.22
N GLU A 49 29.13 50.59 -43.72
CA GLU A 49 28.29 49.52 -43.14
C GLU A 49 29.00 48.16 -43.21
N ALA A 50 29.62 47.82 -44.35
CA ALA A 50 30.41 46.61 -44.51
C ALA A 50 31.63 46.57 -43.55
N LEU A 51 32.39 47.67 -43.46
CA LEU A 51 33.47 47.81 -42.48
C LEU A 51 32.96 47.76 -41.03
N GLN A 52 31.77 48.31 -40.74
CA GLN A 52 31.17 48.25 -39.41
C GLN A 52 30.70 46.82 -39.07
N LEU A 53 30.24 46.04 -40.04
CA LEU A 53 29.92 44.62 -39.87
C LEU A 53 31.19 43.80 -39.59
N GLN A 54 32.23 43.95 -40.40
CA GLN A 54 33.54 43.33 -40.15
C GLN A 54 34.10 43.72 -38.78
N SER A 55 34.03 45.01 -38.41
CA SER A 55 34.44 45.50 -37.08
C SER A 55 33.63 44.85 -35.94
N LYS A 56 32.30 44.73 -36.09
CA LYS A 56 31.44 44.00 -35.13
C LYS A 56 31.82 42.52 -35.02
N GLU A 57 32.34 41.91 -36.08
CA GLU A 57 32.79 40.52 -36.07
C GLU A 57 34.16 40.36 -35.38
N PHE A 58 35.13 41.23 -35.68
CA PHE A 58 36.39 41.27 -34.94
C PHE A 58 36.17 41.54 -33.43
N VAL A 59 35.25 42.44 -33.06
CA VAL A 59 34.93 42.74 -31.65
C VAL A 59 34.27 41.57 -30.90
N LYS A 60 33.60 40.64 -31.59
CA LYS A 60 33.13 39.36 -31.00
C LYS A 60 34.30 38.43 -30.67
N MET A 61 35.35 38.45 -31.48
CA MET A 61 36.55 37.62 -31.32
C MET A 61 37.59 38.21 -30.35
N TRP A 62 37.45 39.49 -29.98
CA TRP A 62 38.32 40.14 -29.00
C TRP A 62 37.97 39.71 -27.56
N PRO A 63 38.89 39.08 -26.81
CA PRO A 63 38.61 38.52 -25.49
C PRO A 63 38.32 39.60 -24.43
N ASP A 64 38.89 40.79 -24.60
CA ASP A 64 38.81 41.89 -23.62
C ASP A 64 37.58 42.79 -23.77
N THR A 65 36.69 42.50 -24.72
CA THR A 65 35.40 43.18 -24.84
C THR A 65 34.58 42.98 -23.55
N ILE A 66 33.98 44.04 -22.99
CA ILE A 66 33.21 44.00 -21.71
C ILE A 66 32.15 42.89 -21.69
N ALA A 67 31.53 42.57 -22.82
CA ALA A 67 30.59 41.46 -22.96
C ALA A 67 31.26 40.07 -22.81
N SER A 68 32.43 39.86 -23.44
CA SER A 68 33.26 38.66 -23.27
C SER A 68 33.74 38.52 -21.82
N GLN A 69 34.27 39.60 -21.22
CA GLN A 69 34.68 39.60 -19.81
C GLN A 69 33.52 39.20 -18.86
N ARG A 70 32.29 39.69 -19.10
CA ARG A 70 31.10 39.26 -18.36
C ARG A 70 30.74 37.78 -18.58
N GLN A 71 30.83 37.29 -19.81
CA GLN A 71 30.63 35.86 -20.12
C GLN A 71 31.69 34.99 -19.42
N ASN A 72 32.96 35.38 -19.45
CA ASN A 72 34.06 34.69 -18.79
C ASN A 72 33.89 34.69 -17.26
N MET A 73 33.42 35.78 -16.65
CA MET A 73 33.05 35.80 -15.23
C MET A 73 31.89 34.86 -14.89
N LEU A 74 30.88 34.76 -15.75
CA LEU A 74 29.75 33.82 -15.56
C LEU A 74 30.19 32.36 -15.71
N VAL A 75 31.05 32.05 -16.69
CA VAL A 75 31.66 30.72 -16.84
C VAL A 75 32.55 30.40 -15.64
N ALA A 76 33.41 31.31 -15.20
CA ALA A 76 34.25 31.13 -14.02
C ALA A 76 33.46 31.07 -12.70
N LYS A 77 32.22 31.59 -12.64
CA LYS A 77 31.30 31.36 -11.52
C LYS A 77 30.75 29.93 -11.57
N LYS A 78 30.20 29.49 -12.71
CA LYS A 78 29.71 28.11 -12.92
C LYS A 78 30.78 27.05 -12.65
N VAL A 79 32.02 27.27 -13.10
CA VAL A 79 33.14 26.36 -12.83
C VAL A 79 33.45 26.27 -11.33
N ARG A 80 33.39 27.39 -10.59
CA ARG A 80 33.54 27.34 -9.12
C ARG A 80 32.37 26.63 -8.44
N GLU A 81 31.14 26.92 -8.83
CA GLU A 81 29.93 26.27 -8.31
C GLU A 81 29.98 24.75 -8.51
N LEU A 82 30.37 24.27 -9.70
CA LEU A 82 30.56 22.84 -9.97
C LEU A 82 31.70 22.23 -9.13
N MET A 83 32.85 22.89 -9.04
CA MET A 83 33.98 22.44 -8.21
C MET A 83 33.67 22.47 -6.70
N GLU A 84 32.73 23.31 -6.26
CA GLU A 84 32.24 23.37 -4.87
C GLU A 84 31.21 22.25 -4.62
N GLU A 85 30.27 22.02 -5.54
CA GLU A 85 29.37 20.86 -5.50
C GLU A 85 30.13 19.53 -5.48
N GLU A 86 31.18 19.37 -6.29
CA GLU A 86 32.01 18.16 -6.31
C GLU A 86 32.74 17.93 -4.99
N LYS A 87 33.26 18.99 -4.35
CA LYS A 87 33.84 18.91 -3.00
C LYS A 87 32.79 18.51 -1.96
N MET A 88 31.58 19.07 -2.02
CA MET A 88 30.50 18.67 -1.11
C MET A 88 30.11 17.19 -1.31
N LYS A 89 30.00 16.72 -2.56
CA LYS A 89 29.74 15.30 -2.88
C LYS A 89 30.85 14.36 -2.37
N LEU A 90 32.12 14.80 -2.40
CA LEU A 90 33.24 14.08 -1.80
C LEU A 90 33.14 14.03 -0.27
N ILE A 91 32.90 15.16 0.40
CA ILE A 91 32.74 15.23 1.86
C ILE A 91 31.55 14.37 2.33
N GLU A 92 30.41 14.41 1.62
CA GLU A 92 29.27 13.53 1.91
C GLU A 92 29.61 12.05 1.73
N ALA A 93 30.40 11.69 0.73
CA ALA A 93 30.86 10.32 0.51
C ALA A 93 31.84 9.85 1.59
N GLU A 94 32.77 10.69 2.04
CA GLU A 94 33.70 10.43 3.15
C GLU A 94 32.94 10.30 4.49
N GLU A 95 32.03 11.23 4.80
CA GLU A 95 31.16 11.13 5.97
C GLU A 95 30.30 9.87 5.92
N ALA A 96 29.76 9.50 4.76
CA ALA A 96 28.98 8.28 4.61
C ALA A 96 29.84 7.01 4.79
N GLN A 97 31.11 7.03 4.39
CA GLN A 97 32.06 5.95 4.69
C GLN A 97 32.33 5.86 6.20
N TYR A 98 32.72 6.96 6.83
CA TYR A 98 32.99 7.03 8.28
C TYR A 98 31.79 6.61 9.15
N LYS A 99 30.57 7.04 8.76
CA LYS A 99 29.32 6.61 9.41
C LYS A 99 29.07 5.10 9.24
N LYS A 100 29.30 4.54 8.04
CA LYS A 100 29.23 3.09 7.79
C LYS A 100 30.29 2.32 8.58
N GLU A 101 31.48 2.88 8.78
CA GLU A 101 32.54 2.26 9.58
C GLU A 101 32.21 2.23 11.07
N LYS A 102 31.74 3.33 11.66
CA LYS A 102 31.22 3.33 13.03
C LYS A 102 30.07 2.35 13.23
N GLN A 103 29.17 2.22 12.25
CA GLN A 103 28.11 1.20 12.28
C GLN A 103 28.69 -0.23 12.23
N LYS A 104 29.66 -0.50 11.35
CA LYS A 104 30.36 -1.79 11.29
C LYS A 104 31.09 -2.11 12.61
N GLU A 105 31.73 -1.13 13.24
CA GLU A 105 32.43 -1.28 14.52
C GLU A 105 31.46 -1.58 15.67
N ALA A 106 30.39 -0.79 15.79
CA ALA A 106 29.34 -1.02 16.79
C ALA A 106 28.67 -2.40 16.62
N LEU A 107 28.41 -2.81 15.37
CA LEU A 107 27.87 -4.13 15.04
C LEU A 107 28.85 -5.26 15.36
N LYS A 108 30.15 -5.11 15.08
CA LYS A 108 31.19 -6.05 15.52
C LYS A 108 31.21 -6.19 17.04
N LYS A 109 31.24 -5.06 17.76
CA LYS A 109 31.24 -5.02 19.24
C LYS A 109 29.99 -5.71 19.83
N ALA A 110 28.82 -5.46 19.26
CA ALA A 110 27.58 -6.14 19.66
C ALA A 110 27.62 -7.65 19.38
N LYS A 111 28.09 -8.09 18.20
CA LYS A 111 28.30 -9.52 17.90
C LYS A 111 29.26 -10.19 18.89
N THR A 112 30.40 -9.57 19.20
CA THR A 112 31.36 -10.09 20.18
C THR A 112 30.74 -10.21 21.59
N GLN A 113 29.93 -9.24 22.00
CA GLN A 113 29.21 -9.31 23.28
C GLN A 113 28.17 -10.45 23.30
N LEU A 114 27.39 -10.62 22.23
CA LEU A 114 26.42 -11.72 22.11
C LEU A 114 27.10 -13.09 22.09
N TYR A 115 28.24 -13.23 21.38
CA TYR A 115 29.05 -14.45 21.38
C TYR A 115 29.52 -14.83 22.80
N TYR A 116 30.06 -13.87 23.56
CA TYR A 116 30.43 -14.12 24.97
C TYR A 116 29.23 -14.28 25.92
N GLN A 117 28.03 -13.88 25.52
CA GLN A 117 26.78 -14.20 26.21
C GLN A 117 26.25 -15.61 25.89
N ASN A 118 26.81 -16.35 24.93
CA ASN A 118 26.40 -17.72 24.62
C ASN A 118 26.91 -18.70 25.69
N ASP A 119 26.04 -19.57 26.22
CA ASP A 119 26.37 -20.44 27.36
C ASP A 119 27.42 -21.50 27.05
N ARG A 120 27.58 -21.92 25.78
CA ARG A 120 28.71 -22.75 25.33
C ARG A 120 30.06 -22.05 25.59
N VAL A 121 30.13 -20.76 25.26
CA VAL A 121 31.34 -19.93 25.38
C VAL A 121 31.62 -19.64 26.87
N LYS A 122 30.60 -19.28 27.65
CA LYS A 122 30.73 -19.14 29.12
C LYS A 122 31.22 -20.42 29.80
N ALA A 123 30.74 -21.59 29.37
CA ALA A 123 31.19 -22.87 29.91
C ALA A 123 32.67 -23.14 29.62
N LEU A 124 33.12 -22.83 28.39
CA LEU A 124 34.54 -22.92 28.00
C LEU A 124 35.41 -21.96 28.83
N HIS A 125 35.00 -20.70 29.02
CA HIS A 125 35.76 -19.73 29.81
C HIS A 125 35.83 -20.09 31.30
N ARG A 126 34.74 -20.61 31.89
CA ARG A 126 34.76 -21.15 33.26
C ARG A 126 35.74 -22.32 33.39
N ALA A 127 35.80 -23.19 32.38
CA ALA A 127 36.77 -24.28 32.34
C ALA A 127 38.21 -23.77 32.17
N LEU A 128 38.45 -22.77 31.32
CA LEU A 128 39.77 -22.15 31.11
C LEU A 128 40.31 -21.54 32.41
N LEU A 129 39.50 -20.74 33.11
CA LEU A 129 39.85 -20.19 34.43
C LEU A 129 40.15 -21.31 35.44
N HIS A 130 39.41 -22.41 35.41
CA HIS A 130 39.71 -23.56 36.26
C HIS A 130 41.08 -24.20 35.94
N THR A 131 41.51 -24.24 34.67
CA THR A 131 42.86 -24.70 34.31
C THR A 131 43.98 -23.82 34.88
N GLU A 132 43.72 -22.52 35.03
CA GLU A 132 44.66 -21.54 35.61
C GLU A 132 44.78 -21.73 37.12
N VAL A 133 43.65 -21.81 37.82
CA VAL A 133 43.59 -22.07 39.27
C VAL A 133 44.23 -23.42 39.63
N LEU A 134 44.11 -24.45 38.78
CA LEU A 134 44.81 -25.72 38.98
C LEU A 134 46.33 -25.57 38.91
N LYS A 135 46.85 -24.87 37.88
CA LYS A 135 48.30 -24.62 37.74
C LYS A 135 48.86 -23.76 38.86
N GLU A 136 48.12 -22.75 39.33
CA GLU A 136 48.52 -21.96 40.48
C GLU A 136 48.57 -22.81 41.76
N ARG A 137 47.56 -23.65 41.99
CA ARG A 137 47.49 -24.57 43.15
C ARG A 137 48.64 -25.58 43.16
N GLU A 138 49.11 -26.03 42.00
CA GLU A 138 50.31 -26.87 41.87
C GLU A 138 51.57 -26.11 42.35
N ALA A 139 51.78 -24.87 41.89
CA ALA A 139 52.88 -24.02 42.32
C ALA A 139 52.83 -23.69 43.83
N GLN A 140 51.66 -23.35 44.37
CA GLN A 140 51.45 -23.17 45.81
C GLN A 140 51.77 -24.45 46.61
N THR A 141 51.41 -25.62 46.07
CA THR A 141 51.71 -26.92 46.69
C THR A 141 53.21 -27.22 46.67
N GLU A 142 53.92 -26.87 45.61
CA GLU A 142 55.37 -27.00 45.54
C GLU A 142 56.08 -26.06 46.52
N LEU A 143 55.68 -24.78 46.57
CA LEU A 143 56.20 -23.80 47.54
C LEU A 143 55.99 -24.31 48.98
N LYS A 144 54.80 -24.87 49.29
CA LYS A 144 54.50 -25.46 50.59
C LYS A 144 55.36 -26.70 50.92
N LYS A 145 55.76 -27.50 49.92
CA LYS A 145 56.76 -28.57 50.08
C LYS A 145 58.15 -28.00 50.35
N ARG A 146 58.61 -27.04 49.55
CA ARG A 146 59.92 -26.37 49.71
C ARG A 146 60.07 -25.75 51.09
N ARG A 147 59.06 -25.01 51.56
CA ARG A 147 59.02 -24.45 52.92
C ARG A 147 59.14 -25.54 53.99
N LYS A 148 58.31 -26.59 53.94
CA LYS A 148 58.38 -27.73 54.88
C LYS A 148 59.73 -28.45 54.91
N MET A 149 60.49 -28.46 53.81
CA MET A 149 61.84 -29.02 53.80
C MET A 149 62.83 -28.08 54.50
N ALA A 150 62.79 -26.78 54.19
CA ALA A 150 63.61 -25.77 54.89
C ALA A 150 63.30 -25.71 56.40
N ASP A 151 62.03 -25.76 56.79
CA ASP A 151 61.60 -25.80 58.21
C ASP A 151 62.24 -27.00 58.94
N ARG A 152 62.20 -28.20 58.33
CA ARG A 152 62.82 -29.44 58.86
C ARG A 152 64.34 -29.38 58.90
N ASP A 153 64.98 -28.77 57.91
CA ASP A 153 66.44 -28.68 57.87
C ASP A 153 66.99 -27.62 58.84
N MET A 154 66.16 -26.63 59.20
CA MET A 154 66.42 -25.74 60.35
C MET A 154 66.19 -26.46 61.68
N GLU A 155 65.11 -27.24 61.82
CA GLU A 155 64.81 -28.06 63.00
C GLU A 155 65.95 -29.06 63.30
N LYS A 156 66.47 -29.77 62.29
CA LYS A 156 67.65 -30.64 62.42
C LYS A 156 68.87 -29.88 62.95
N LYS A 157 69.20 -28.72 62.38
CA LYS A 157 70.36 -27.90 62.80
C LYS A 157 70.19 -27.40 64.24
N PHE A 158 68.97 -27.02 64.62
CA PHE A 158 68.67 -26.62 65.99
C PHE A 158 68.87 -27.81 66.96
N LEU A 159 68.32 -28.98 66.65
CA LEU A 159 68.53 -30.21 67.42
C LEU A 159 70.01 -30.61 67.49
N GLU A 160 70.78 -30.44 66.41
CA GLU A 160 72.23 -30.70 66.37
C GLU A 160 73.03 -29.73 67.28
N ILE A 161 72.66 -28.44 67.26
CA ILE A 161 73.21 -27.42 68.16
C ILE A 161 72.85 -27.73 69.62
N THR A 162 71.57 -27.93 69.94
CA THR A 162 71.11 -28.29 71.29
C THR A 162 71.70 -29.62 71.78
N SER A 163 71.96 -30.58 70.89
CA SER A 163 72.68 -31.82 71.24
C SER A 163 74.13 -31.52 71.61
N ARG A 164 74.85 -30.67 70.86
CA ARG A 164 76.20 -30.22 71.22
C ARG A 164 76.22 -29.40 72.51
N GLU A 165 75.24 -28.52 72.72
CA GLU A 165 75.09 -27.70 73.92
C GLU A 165 74.76 -28.54 75.15
N THR A 166 73.89 -29.54 75.03
CA THR A 166 73.60 -30.47 76.14
C THR A 166 74.73 -31.44 76.39
N GLU A 167 75.47 -31.89 75.36
CA GLU A 167 76.71 -32.65 75.54
C GLU A 167 77.81 -31.83 76.23
N THR A 168 78.02 -30.58 75.83
CA THR A 168 79.03 -29.70 76.45
C THR A 168 78.62 -29.27 77.84
N SER A 169 77.34 -28.97 78.05
CA SER A 169 76.76 -28.71 79.38
C SER A 169 76.83 -29.94 80.27
N ARG A 170 76.66 -31.16 79.73
CA ARG A 170 76.85 -32.41 80.48
C ARG A 170 78.33 -32.65 80.81
N LYS A 171 79.25 -32.44 79.86
CA LYS A 171 80.70 -32.55 80.10
C LYS A 171 81.18 -31.52 81.12
N GLU A 172 80.63 -30.30 81.09
CA GLU A 172 80.89 -29.29 82.12
C GLU A 172 80.17 -29.60 83.42
N GLN A 173 78.93 -30.11 83.43
CA GLN A 173 78.27 -30.60 84.66
C GLN A 173 79.01 -31.79 85.26
N GLU A 174 79.62 -32.69 84.48
CA GLU A 174 80.46 -33.78 84.98
C GLU A 174 81.76 -33.23 85.59
N ARG A 175 82.37 -32.18 85.01
CA ARG A 175 83.49 -31.42 85.63
C ARG A 175 83.06 -30.63 86.86
N GLN A 176 81.88 -30.02 86.86
CA GLN A 176 81.32 -29.26 87.98
C GLN A 176 80.81 -30.18 89.09
N LEU A 177 80.39 -31.40 88.77
CA LEU A 177 80.13 -32.48 89.75
C LEU A 177 81.43 -33.15 90.21
N GLN A 178 82.52 -33.09 89.45
CA GLN A 178 83.86 -33.36 89.99
C GLN A 178 84.35 -32.22 90.91
N LYS A 179 84.03 -30.95 90.63
CA LYS A 179 84.25 -29.82 91.54
C LYS A 179 83.33 -29.87 92.76
N ILE A 180 82.07 -30.30 92.62
CA ILE A 180 81.10 -30.44 93.72
C ILE A 180 81.35 -31.75 94.49
N LYS A 181 81.91 -32.81 93.90
CA LYS A 181 82.55 -33.88 94.70
C LYS A 181 83.84 -33.42 95.40
N ARG A 182 84.29 -32.17 95.19
CA ARG A 182 85.28 -31.44 96.01
C ARG A 182 84.67 -30.26 96.83
N GLN A 183 83.38 -29.91 96.65
CA GLN A 183 82.70 -28.76 97.30
C GLN A 183 81.36 -29.09 98.00
N ALA A 184 80.81 -30.30 97.88
CA ALA A 184 79.76 -30.89 98.74
C ALA A 184 80.40 -31.79 99.82
N VAL A 185 81.63 -32.24 99.53
CA VAL A 185 82.71 -32.36 100.53
C VAL A 185 82.99 -31.01 101.26
N ALA A 186 82.20 -29.95 100.98
CA ALA A 186 82.01 -28.76 101.83
C ALA A 186 80.52 -28.34 102.10
N GLU A 187 79.56 -28.34 101.16
CA GLU A 187 78.26 -27.57 101.23
C GLU A 187 76.89 -28.25 101.63
N ASP A 188 76.29 -29.19 100.84
CA ASP A 188 74.95 -29.90 101.00
C ASP A 188 73.53 -29.09 101.01
N GLN A 189 72.58 -28.97 99.93
CA GLN A 189 71.24 -28.10 99.77
C GLN A 189 69.81 -28.20 98.83
N LYS A 190 69.39 -27.43 97.69
CA LYS A 190 68.03 -26.65 97.24
C LYS A 190 66.85 -27.00 96.07
N ASN A 191 65.55 -26.39 95.87
CA ASN A 191 64.45 -26.51 94.69
C ASN A 191 62.98 -25.65 94.48
N HIS A 192 62.05 -25.68 93.36
CA HIS A 192 60.62 -24.95 93.07
C HIS A 192 59.49 -25.20 91.83
N TYR A 193 58.29 -24.45 91.53
CA TYR A 193 56.97 -24.73 90.63
C TYR A 193 55.84 -23.62 89.99
N GLY A 194 54.64 -23.87 89.22
CA GLY A 194 53.52 -22.91 88.56
C GLY A 194 52.07 -23.28 87.75
N PHE A 195 51.11 -22.39 87.14
CA PHE A 195 49.60 -22.53 86.56
C PHE A 195 48.93 -21.52 85.39
N MET A 196 47.65 -21.25 84.74
CA MET A 196 46.12 -21.63 84.38
C MET A 196 45.16 -20.73 83.30
N ALA A 197 43.83 -20.97 82.77
CA ALA A 197 42.89 -20.15 81.73
C ALA A 197 41.25 -20.40 81.32
N GLN A 198 40.41 -19.60 80.47
CA GLN A 198 38.83 -19.55 80.02
C GLN A 198 38.29 -18.80 78.61
N GLU A 199 37.06 -18.47 77.92
CA GLU A 199 35.49 -18.66 77.58
C GLU A 199 34.83 -17.81 76.29
N GLY A 200 33.58 -17.54 75.58
CA GLY A 200 31.97 -17.64 75.40
C GLY A 200 31.26 -16.99 73.99
N LEU A 201 29.98 -16.65 73.41
CA LEU A 201 28.36 -16.64 73.45
C LEU A 201 27.33 -16.40 72.09
N PRO A 202 26.10 -15.65 71.85
CA PRO A 202 24.79 -15.83 70.89
C PRO A 202 24.08 -14.63 69.93
N GLN A 203 22.84 -14.37 69.21
CA GLN A 203 21.42 -14.78 68.56
C GLN A 203 20.58 -13.61 67.65
N VAL A 204 19.34 -13.39 66.93
CA VAL A 204 17.96 -13.91 66.25
C VAL A 204 16.95 -12.86 65.37
N ALA A 205 15.78 -13.12 64.56
CA ALA A 205 14.84 -12.17 63.64
C ALA A 205 13.27 -12.47 63.03
N VAL A 206 12.45 -11.61 62.20
CA VAL A 206 10.94 -11.69 61.58
C VAL A 206 10.41 -10.71 60.31
N GLY A 207 9.23 -10.43 59.52
CA GLY A 207 7.66 -10.54 59.16
C GLY A 207 7.07 -9.77 57.78
N LYS A 208 5.83 -9.42 57.10
CA LYS A 208 4.23 -9.40 56.89
C LYS A 208 3.62 -8.68 55.47
N HIS A 209 2.39 -8.37 54.79
CA HIS A 209 0.79 -8.48 54.57
C HIS A 209 -0.01 -7.79 53.22
N MET A 210 -1.41 -7.80 52.86
CA MET A 210 -2.26 -7.33 51.54
C MET A 210 -3.93 -7.08 51.55
N ASP A 211 -5.01 -6.75 50.64
CA ASP A 211 -5.58 -6.26 49.21
C ASP A 211 -7.23 -5.92 49.00
N ARG A 212 -7.92 -5.24 47.92
CA ARG A 212 -9.49 -4.91 47.60
C ARG A 212 -10.12 -4.37 46.13
N LYS A 213 -11.47 -4.44 45.65
CA LYS A 213 -12.20 -4.18 44.21
C LYS A 213 -13.79 -3.62 43.97
N LEU A 214 -14.49 -3.30 42.73
CA LEU A 214 -15.88 -2.55 42.36
C LEU A 214 -16.86 -2.74 40.98
N ARG A 215 -18.12 -2.09 40.65
CA ARG A 215 -19.19 -2.19 39.41
C ARG A 215 -20.45 -1.12 39.04
N LYS A 216 -21.27 -1.01 37.82
CA LYS A 216 -22.61 -0.15 37.38
C LYS A 216 -23.53 -0.33 35.97
N ARG A 217 -24.86 0.17 35.67
CA ARG A 217 -25.73 0.37 34.28
C ARG A 217 -27.27 1.07 34.10
N MET A 218 -28.08 1.17 32.91
CA MET A 218 -29.46 1.92 32.49
C MET A 218 -30.32 1.55 31.08
N LEU A 219 -31.47 2.03 30.33
CA LEU A 219 -32.82 2.93 30.21
C LEU A 219 -33.84 2.92 28.85
N GLY A 220 -35.15 3.49 28.64
CA GLY A 220 -36.03 3.82 27.30
C GLY A 220 -37.69 4.00 27.08
N LYS A 221 -38.39 4.63 25.98
CA LYS A 221 -39.91 4.55 25.33
C LYS A 221 -40.72 5.73 24.43
N TYR A 222 -41.81 5.56 23.49
CA TYR A 222 -43.00 6.51 22.90
C TYR A 222 -44.04 6.13 21.58
N SER A 223 -45.22 6.84 21.08
CA SER A 223 -46.33 6.56 19.89
C SER A 223 -47.54 7.61 19.23
N SER A 224 -48.64 7.39 18.24
CA SER A 224 -49.90 8.30 17.58
C SER A 224 -51.11 7.92 16.37
N SER A 225 -52.33 8.63 15.91
CA SER A 225 -53.46 8.45 14.66
C SER A 225 -54.93 9.33 14.26
N ILE A 226 -55.79 9.36 13.04
CA ILE A 226 -57.30 9.98 12.62
C ILE A 226 -58.15 10.10 11.08
N PHE A 227 -59.58 10.27 10.72
CA PHE A 227 -60.45 10.68 9.32
C PHE A 227 -62.17 10.75 8.98
N LEU A 228 -62.94 11.38 7.87
CA LEU A 228 -64.39 11.15 7.04
C LEU A 228 -65.61 12.23 6.38
N PHE A 229 -66.59 12.08 5.28
CA PHE A 229 -67.97 12.87 4.75
C PHE A 229 -69.00 12.62 3.35
N LEU A 230 -70.34 13.14 2.99
CA LEU A 230 -71.31 13.17 1.62
C LEU A 230 -72.91 13.79 1.34
N MET A 231 -73.70 13.97 0.10
CA MET A 231 -75.26 14.41 -0.28
C MET A 231 -76.10 14.53 -1.81
N GLN A 232 -77.50 14.82 -2.13
CA GLN A 232 -78.50 14.91 -3.47
C GLN A 232 -80.04 15.67 -3.57
N CYS A 233 -81.20 15.87 -4.47
CA CYS A 233 -82.00 15.87 -5.93
C CYS A 233 -83.63 16.43 -6.05
N CYS A 234 -84.76 16.63 -6.99
CA CYS A 234 -85.50 16.77 -8.46
C CYS A 234 -87.17 17.21 -8.59
N SER A 235 -88.29 17.44 -9.51
CA SER A 235 -89.03 17.58 -10.99
C SER A 235 -90.66 18.10 -11.12
N SER A 236 -91.77 18.30 -12.06
CA SER A 236 -92.49 18.43 -13.55
C SER A 236 -94.10 19.03 -13.74
N GLU A 237 -95.22 19.19 -14.69
CA GLU A 237 -95.96 19.08 -16.16
C GLU A 237 -97.52 19.73 -16.61
N PRO A 238 -98.29 19.68 -17.87
CA PRO A 238 -99.56 20.49 -18.52
C PRO A 238 -100.87 20.01 -19.55
N PHE A 239 -101.93 20.80 -20.18
CA PHE A 239 -103.26 20.44 -21.10
C PHE A 239 -104.29 21.46 -22.07
N VAL A 240 -105.40 21.14 -22.97
CA VAL A 240 -106.45 22.01 -23.91
C VAL A 240 -107.86 21.49 -24.79
N PHE A 241 -108.87 22.25 -25.52
CA PHE A 241 -110.23 21.85 -26.38
C PHE A 241 -111.22 22.81 -27.44
N SER A 242 -112.36 22.43 -28.27
CA SER A 242 -113.43 23.27 -29.22
C SER A 242 -114.82 22.73 -30.09
N PHE A 243 -115.80 23.47 -30.88
CA PHE A 243 -117.16 23.06 -31.73
C PHE A 243 -118.21 24.03 -32.71
N THR A 244 -119.21 23.67 -33.72
CA THR A 244 -120.57 24.36 -34.39
C THR A 244 -121.41 23.96 -35.84
N ARG A 245 -122.76 24.33 -36.32
CA ARG A 245 -123.62 24.11 -37.72
C ARG A 245 -125.27 24.44 -38.11
N GLU A 246 -125.90 24.66 -39.42
CA GLU A 246 -127.36 24.30 -40.15
C GLU A 246 -128.57 25.20 -41.00
N ALA A 247 -129.49 24.70 -42.05
CA ALA A 247 -131.03 24.96 -42.58
C ALA A 247 -131.78 25.44 -44.05
N GLN A 248 -133.07 25.06 -44.62
CA GLN A 248 -133.88 25.39 -46.01
C GLN A 248 -135.57 25.23 -46.39
N LYS A 249 -136.31 25.61 -47.60
CA LYS A 249 -137.73 25.14 -48.27
C LYS A 249 -138.48 25.28 -49.76
N GLN A 250 -139.18 26.35 -50.30
CA GLN A 250 -140.15 26.25 -51.52
C GLN A 250 -139.59 26.52 -52.95
N ARG A 251 -138.66 27.50 -53.12
CA ARG A 251 -138.01 27.78 -54.42
C ARG A 251 -137.24 26.57 -54.97
N GLU A 252 -136.84 25.67 -54.08
CA GLU A 252 -136.17 24.39 -54.37
C GLU A 252 -136.85 23.61 -55.50
N ARG A 253 -138.17 23.42 -55.49
CA ARG A 253 -138.84 22.46 -56.38
C ARG A 253 -138.64 22.73 -57.88
N ILE A 254 -138.60 23.99 -58.30
CA ILE A 254 -138.43 24.36 -59.72
C ILE A 254 -136.95 24.39 -60.11
N LEU A 255 -136.06 24.75 -59.17
CA LEU A 255 -134.61 24.60 -59.36
C LEU A 255 -134.23 23.13 -59.54
N ASN A 256 -134.76 22.24 -58.69
CA ASN A 256 -134.43 20.81 -58.65
C ASN A 256 -134.53 20.13 -60.02
N ASN A 257 -135.63 20.32 -60.76
CA ASN A 257 -135.87 19.63 -62.04
C ASN A 257 -134.96 20.11 -63.19
N LEU A 258 -134.43 21.33 -63.13
CA LEU A 258 -133.41 21.79 -64.08
C LEU A 258 -132.01 21.34 -63.64
N THR A 259 -131.74 21.32 -62.33
CA THR A 259 -130.47 20.78 -61.82
C THR A 259 -130.32 19.28 -62.09
N THR A 260 -131.37 18.45 -62.00
CA THR A 260 -131.24 17.01 -62.28
C THR A 260 -130.78 16.72 -63.71
N MET A 261 -131.35 17.41 -64.71
CA MET A 261 -130.95 17.25 -66.11
C MET A 261 -129.50 17.70 -66.38
N GLN A 262 -129.03 18.75 -65.71
CA GLN A 262 -127.63 19.17 -65.79
C GLN A 262 -126.69 18.22 -65.03
N GLN A 263 -127.11 17.74 -63.85
CA GLN A 263 -126.38 16.79 -63.01
C GLN A 263 -126.18 15.43 -63.68
N GLU A 264 -127.15 14.95 -64.48
CA GLU A 264 -126.99 13.71 -65.25
C GLU A 264 -125.92 13.86 -66.35
N GLN A 265 -125.86 15.02 -67.02
CA GLN A 265 -124.81 15.28 -68.02
C GLN A 265 -123.44 15.46 -67.38
N THR A 266 -123.32 16.24 -66.29
CA THR A 266 -122.05 16.37 -65.57
C THR A 266 -121.61 15.04 -64.96
N ALA A 267 -122.52 14.22 -64.41
CA ALA A 267 -122.17 12.92 -63.85
C ALA A 267 -121.55 11.95 -64.87
N ILE A 268 -122.00 11.97 -66.13
CA ILE A 268 -121.42 11.11 -67.19
C ILE A 268 -120.02 11.60 -67.59
N GLU A 269 -119.79 12.92 -67.64
CA GLU A 269 -118.47 13.48 -67.93
C GLU A 269 -117.51 13.37 -66.73
N GLU A 270 -118.00 13.56 -65.52
CA GLU A 270 -117.28 13.32 -64.25
C GLU A 270 -116.90 11.85 -64.08
N GLN A 271 -117.74 10.89 -64.49
CA GLN A 271 -117.38 9.47 -64.52
C GLN A 271 -116.22 9.21 -65.48
N ARG A 272 -116.25 9.75 -66.71
CA ARG A 272 -115.14 9.63 -67.67
C ARG A 272 -113.85 10.30 -67.18
N LEU A 273 -113.97 11.45 -66.52
CA LEU A 273 -112.85 12.13 -65.88
C LEU A 273 -112.29 11.33 -64.69
N ALA A 274 -113.15 10.76 -63.86
CA ALA A 274 -112.77 9.91 -62.73
C ALA A 274 -112.06 8.63 -63.20
N GLU A 275 -112.55 7.98 -64.25
CA GLU A 275 -111.89 6.83 -64.90
C GLU A 275 -110.51 7.22 -65.46
N ALA A 276 -110.42 8.34 -66.19
CA ALA A 276 -109.15 8.82 -66.73
C ALA A 276 -108.13 9.17 -65.63
N VAL A 277 -108.57 9.82 -64.56
CA VAL A 277 -107.76 10.15 -63.37
C VAL A 277 -107.38 8.89 -62.59
N ALA A 278 -108.27 7.89 -62.50
CA ALA A 278 -107.96 6.59 -61.91
C ALA A 278 -106.87 5.85 -62.73
N VAL A 279 -107.01 5.78 -64.05
CA VAL A 279 -106.01 5.15 -64.94
C VAL A 279 -104.66 5.88 -64.87
N MET A 280 -104.66 7.22 -64.85
CA MET A 280 -103.43 8.01 -64.74
C MET A 280 -102.76 7.89 -63.37
N SER A 281 -103.52 7.95 -62.28
CA SER A 281 -102.98 7.77 -60.92
C SER A 281 -102.50 6.33 -60.67
N MET A 282 -103.15 5.32 -61.26
CA MET A 282 -102.66 3.93 -61.26
C MET A 282 -101.32 3.80 -61.98
N LYS A 283 -101.16 4.39 -63.18
CA LYS A 283 -99.87 4.41 -63.90
C LYS A 283 -98.77 5.16 -63.13
N GLN A 284 -99.09 6.29 -62.50
CA GLN A 284 -98.14 7.03 -61.66
C GLN A 284 -97.72 6.24 -60.42
N ARG A 285 -98.67 5.60 -59.72
CA ARG A 285 -98.39 4.69 -58.59
C ARG A 285 -97.50 3.52 -59.00
N GLN A 286 -97.75 2.90 -60.15
CA GLN A 286 -96.91 1.82 -60.68
C GLN A 286 -95.47 2.31 -60.95
N GLN A 287 -95.30 3.48 -61.59
CA GLN A 287 -93.97 4.05 -61.82
C GLN A 287 -93.26 4.50 -60.52
N GLN A 288 -93.99 4.96 -59.51
CA GLN A 288 -93.44 5.27 -58.19
C GLN A 288 -92.97 3.98 -57.50
N GLN A 289 -93.82 2.95 -57.43
CA GLN A 289 -93.49 1.65 -56.87
C GLN A 289 -92.31 0.98 -57.60
N GLU A 290 -92.20 1.10 -58.92
CA GLU A 290 -91.06 0.56 -59.68
C GLU A 290 -89.76 1.31 -59.37
N LYS A 291 -89.81 2.65 -59.25
CA LYS A 291 -88.66 3.48 -58.82
C LYS A 291 -88.27 3.19 -57.37
N GLU A 292 -89.23 2.93 -56.49
CA GLU A 292 -89.00 2.57 -55.08
C GLU A 292 -88.44 1.16 -54.95
N ARG A 293 -88.92 0.19 -55.73
CA ARG A 293 -88.33 -1.16 -55.84
C ARG A 293 -86.87 -1.08 -56.26
N LYS A 294 -86.57 -0.42 -57.39
CA LYS A 294 -85.20 -0.23 -57.89
C LYS A 294 -84.30 0.50 -56.89
N LYS A 295 -84.81 1.52 -56.19
CA LYS A 295 -84.08 2.17 -55.08
C LYS A 295 -83.83 1.20 -53.92
N SER A 296 -84.81 0.40 -53.52
CA SER A 296 -84.67 -0.57 -52.44
C SER A 296 -83.71 -1.72 -52.79
N GLU A 297 -83.68 -2.13 -54.06
CA GLU A 297 -82.76 -3.14 -54.61
C GLU A 297 -81.33 -2.59 -54.58
N MET A 298 -81.10 -1.37 -55.08
CA MET A 298 -79.79 -0.72 -54.97
C MET A 298 -79.36 -0.56 -53.50
N LEU A 299 -80.24 -0.09 -52.62
CA LEU A 299 -79.94 0.06 -51.19
C LEU A 299 -79.61 -1.27 -50.49
N LYS A 300 -80.27 -2.37 -50.86
CA LYS A 300 -79.91 -3.73 -50.40
C LYS A 300 -78.51 -4.12 -50.88
N THR A 301 -78.22 -4.01 -52.18
CA THR A 301 -76.88 -4.36 -52.70
C THR A 301 -75.76 -3.50 -52.12
N VAL A 302 -76.02 -2.24 -51.77
CA VAL A 302 -75.06 -1.37 -51.07
C VAL A 302 -74.91 -1.80 -49.60
N ALA A 303 -76.00 -2.15 -48.91
CA ALA A 303 -75.92 -2.68 -47.54
C ALA A 303 -75.14 -4.01 -47.48
N GLU A 304 -75.43 -4.95 -48.38
CA GLU A 304 -74.72 -6.24 -48.54
C GLU A 304 -73.21 -6.01 -48.81
N GLN A 305 -72.85 -5.04 -49.66
CA GLN A 305 -71.45 -4.70 -49.91
C GLN A 305 -70.77 -4.06 -48.70
N MET A 306 -71.46 -3.21 -47.93
CA MET A 306 -70.91 -2.63 -46.70
C MET A 306 -70.75 -3.68 -45.60
N GLU A 307 -71.70 -4.61 -45.46
CA GLU A 307 -71.65 -5.72 -44.51
C GLU A 307 -70.44 -6.63 -44.80
N ILE A 308 -70.27 -7.06 -46.05
CA ILE A 308 -69.12 -7.86 -46.50
C ILE A 308 -67.78 -7.12 -46.28
N LEU A 309 -67.73 -5.79 -46.39
CA LEU A 309 -66.52 -5.02 -46.11
C LEU A 309 -66.24 -4.91 -44.59
N LEU A 310 -67.26 -4.70 -43.77
CA LEU A 310 -67.16 -4.64 -42.31
C LEU A 310 -66.76 -5.99 -41.70
N GLU A 311 -67.30 -7.09 -42.22
CA GLU A 311 -66.85 -8.44 -41.85
C GLU A 311 -65.37 -8.66 -42.19
N LYS A 312 -64.93 -8.24 -43.39
CA LYS A 312 -63.52 -8.36 -43.82
C LYS A 312 -62.58 -7.50 -43.00
N SER A 313 -62.96 -6.27 -42.63
CA SER A 313 -62.13 -5.45 -41.73
C SER A 313 -62.10 -6.04 -40.32
N ALA A 314 -63.22 -6.51 -39.78
CA ALA A 314 -63.27 -7.15 -38.47
C ALA A 314 -62.49 -8.49 -38.44
N GLU A 315 -62.50 -9.27 -39.52
CA GLU A 315 -61.61 -10.43 -39.66
C GLU A 315 -60.14 -10.04 -39.71
N GLN A 316 -59.79 -8.98 -40.45
CA GLN A 316 -58.42 -8.50 -40.54
C GLN A 316 -57.90 -8.00 -39.18
N GLU A 317 -58.68 -7.18 -38.47
CA GLU A 317 -58.38 -6.75 -37.10
C GLU A 317 -58.22 -7.93 -36.14
N ARG A 318 -59.07 -8.98 -36.25
CA ARG A 318 -58.91 -10.22 -35.47
C ARG A 318 -57.62 -10.95 -35.80
N ARG A 319 -57.22 -11.03 -37.08
CA ARG A 319 -55.96 -11.65 -37.51
C ARG A 319 -54.76 -10.87 -37.00
N ASP A 320 -54.79 -9.55 -37.09
CA ASP A 320 -53.68 -8.67 -36.68
C ASP A 320 -53.56 -8.63 -35.15
N ALA A 321 -54.66 -8.61 -34.41
CA ALA A 321 -54.67 -8.77 -32.95
C ALA A 321 -54.16 -10.16 -32.50
N LEU A 322 -54.38 -11.22 -33.29
CA LEU A 322 -53.81 -12.55 -33.03
C LEU A 322 -52.31 -12.62 -33.38
N GLN A 323 -51.83 -11.86 -34.36
CA GLN A 323 -50.40 -11.73 -34.66
C GLN A 323 -49.69 -10.94 -33.55
N ALA A 324 -50.20 -9.77 -33.18
CA ALA A 324 -49.65 -8.94 -32.11
C ALA A 324 -49.55 -9.68 -30.75
N LYS A 325 -50.53 -10.55 -30.43
CA LYS A 325 -50.45 -11.44 -29.26
C LYS A 325 -49.29 -12.44 -29.36
N LYS A 326 -49.17 -13.16 -30.49
CA LYS A 326 -48.06 -14.11 -30.71
C LYS A 326 -46.70 -13.42 -30.65
N GLU A 327 -46.58 -12.20 -31.19
CA GLU A 327 -45.35 -11.41 -31.10
C GLU A 327 -45.03 -10.96 -29.68
N ALA A 328 -46.04 -10.53 -28.91
CA ALA A 328 -45.89 -10.21 -27.49
C ALA A 328 -45.43 -11.44 -26.68
N ASP A 329 -46.01 -12.62 -26.92
CA ASP A 329 -45.60 -13.89 -26.28
C ASP A 329 -44.16 -14.29 -26.65
N LEU A 330 -43.77 -14.10 -27.92
CA LEU A 330 -42.40 -14.34 -28.40
C LEU A 330 -41.39 -13.34 -27.81
N ILE A 331 -41.78 -12.09 -27.61
CA ILE A 331 -40.95 -11.08 -26.91
C ILE A 331 -40.84 -11.45 -25.43
N TYR A 332 -41.96 -11.76 -24.78
CA TYR A 332 -42.01 -12.12 -23.36
C TYR A 332 -41.11 -13.33 -23.05
N THR A 333 -41.28 -14.43 -23.79
CA THR A 333 -40.45 -15.64 -23.64
C THR A 333 -38.96 -15.38 -23.88
N LYS A 334 -38.59 -14.59 -24.90
CA LYS A 334 -37.20 -14.15 -25.10
C LYS A 334 -36.67 -13.32 -23.93
N THR A 335 -37.46 -12.40 -23.35
CA THR A 335 -37.00 -11.63 -22.18
C THR A 335 -36.84 -12.49 -20.92
N LEU A 336 -37.63 -13.55 -20.76
CA LEU A 336 -37.43 -14.53 -19.68
C LEU A 336 -36.15 -15.36 -19.89
N GLN A 337 -35.88 -15.82 -21.12
CA GLN A 337 -34.64 -16.52 -21.45
C GLN A 337 -33.41 -15.64 -21.18
N LEU A 338 -33.38 -14.41 -21.70
CA LEU A 338 -32.29 -13.46 -21.48
C LEU A 338 -32.08 -13.11 -20.00
N LYS A 339 -33.14 -13.07 -19.18
CA LYS A 339 -33.03 -12.92 -17.72
C LYS A 339 -32.38 -14.15 -17.09
N ALA A 340 -32.84 -15.35 -17.44
CA ALA A 340 -32.27 -16.60 -16.92
C ALA A 340 -30.79 -16.79 -17.32
N GLU A 341 -30.42 -16.38 -18.53
CA GLU A 341 -29.03 -16.42 -19.02
C GLU A 341 -28.13 -15.44 -18.26
N LYS A 342 -28.59 -14.20 -18.02
CA LYS A 342 -27.87 -13.22 -17.17
C LYS A 342 -27.64 -13.76 -15.76
N MET A 343 -28.67 -14.32 -15.11
CA MET A 343 -28.49 -14.95 -13.79
C MET A 343 -27.48 -16.12 -13.82
N ARG A 344 -27.46 -16.93 -14.90
CA ARG A 344 -26.47 -18.02 -15.08
C ARG A 344 -25.06 -17.50 -15.38
N GLU A 345 -24.92 -16.33 -15.99
CA GLU A 345 -23.63 -15.66 -16.17
C GLU A 345 -23.12 -15.04 -14.87
N GLU A 346 -23.96 -14.36 -14.11
CA GLU A 346 -23.61 -13.78 -12.81
C GLU A 346 -23.18 -14.89 -11.84
N GLN A 347 -23.91 -16.01 -11.80
CA GLN A 347 -23.51 -17.19 -11.03
C GLN A 347 -22.18 -17.83 -11.51
N ARG A 348 -21.83 -17.73 -12.81
CA ARG A 348 -20.53 -18.16 -13.33
C ARG A 348 -19.42 -17.21 -12.90
N LYS A 349 -19.58 -15.91 -13.14
CA LYS A 349 -18.66 -14.84 -12.74
C LYS A 349 -18.36 -14.86 -11.23
N LEU A 350 -19.37 -15.11 -10.40
CA LEU A 350 -19.20 -15.30 -8.94
C LEU A 350 -18.37 -16.55 -8.61
N LYS A 351 -18.65 -17.69 -9.23
CA LYS A 351 -17.86 -18.94 -9.02
C LYS A 351 -16.41 -18.76 -9.49
N GLU A 352 -16.20 -18.16 -10.64
CA GLU A 352 -14.88 -17.82 -11.20
C GLU A 352 -14.10 -16.90 -10.25
N PHE A 353 -14.74 -15.86 -9.70
CA PHE A 353 -14.15 -14.98 -8.69
C PHE A 353 -13.78 -15.70 -7.38
N TYR A 354 -14.63 -16.61 -6.89
CA TYR A 354 -14.29 -17.44 -5.72
C TYR A 354 -13.12 -18.40 -6.01
N VAL A 355 -13.09 -19.04 -7.18
CA VAL A 355 -11.97 -19.89 -7.60
C VAL A 355 -10.67 -19.08 -7.72
N ALA A 356 -10.73 -17.88 -8.31
CA ALA A 356 -9.58 -16.97 -8.41
C ALA A 356 -9.05 -16.56 -7.02
N GLN A 357 -9.92 -16.18 -6.07
CA GLN A 357 -9.52 -15.91 -4.69
C GLN A 357 -8.90 -17.13 -3.99
N MET A 358 -9.41 -18.33 -4.24
CA MET A 358 -8.86 -19.55 -3.63
C MET A 358 -7.49 -19.91 -4.24
N ALA A 359 -7.31 -19.71 -5.55
CA ALA A 359 -6.01 -19.84 -6.20
C ALA A 359 -4.99 -18.81 -5.67
N GLU A 360 -5.38 -17.54 -5.58
CA GLU A 360 -4.56 -16.44 -5.04
C GLU A 360 -4.15 -16.68 -3.57
N LYS A 361 -5.06 -17.21 -2.73
CA LYS A 361 -4.76 -17.60 -1.35
C LYS A 361 -3.84 -18.82 -1.30
N SER A 362 -4.00 -19.77 -2.22
CA SER A 362 -3.14 -20.96 -2.31
C SER A 362 -1.71 -20.59 -2.74
N THR A 363 -1.54 -19.74 -3.76
CA THR A 363 -0.21 -19.32 -4.23
C THR A 363 0.50 -18.45 -3.19
N ARG A 364 -0.21 -17.54 -2.51
CA ARG A 364 0.34 -16.83 -1.33
C ARG A 364 0.78 -17.80 -0.22
N LEU A 365 -0.03 -18.81 0.09
CA LEU A 365 0.32 -19.79 1.12
C LEU A 365 1.50 -20.69 0.73
N GLN A 366 1.72 -20.92 -0.57
CA GLN A 366 2.93 -21.58 -1.08
C GLN A 366 4.14 -20.66 -0.95
N GLN A 367 4.05 -19.41 -1.40
CA GLN A 367 5.10 -18.39 -1.26
C GLN A 367 5.55 -18.23 0.20
N MET A 368 4.61 -18.10 1.15
CA MET A 368 4.94 -18.03 2.58
C MET A 368 5.72 -19.26 3.08
N LYS A 369 5.37 -20.47 2.63
CA LYS A 369 6.10 -21.70 3.01
C LYS A 369 7.48 -21.79 2.38
N ASP A 370 7.61 -21.38 1.13
CA ASP A 370 8.90 -21.34 0.43
C ASP A 370 9.82 -20.28 1.07
N GLU A 371 9.26 -19.17 1.53
CA GLU A 371 9.96 -18.16 2.35
C GLU A 371 10.34 -18.68 3.74
N GLU A 372 9.44 -19.37 4.45
CA GLU A 372 9.73 -20.04 5.73
C GLU A 372 10.87 -21.05 5.58
N LEU A 373 10.84 -21.93 4.57
CA LEU A 373 11.90 -22.90 4.28
C LEU A 373 13.22 -22.22 3.88
N ASN A 374 13.16 -21.10 3.17
CA ASN A 374 14.33 -20.27 2.82
C ASN A 374 14.94 -19.62 4.07
N ILE A 375 14.11 -19.18 5.03
CA ILE A 375 14.56 -18.67 6.34
C ILE A 375 15.14 -19.82 7.19
N GLU A 376 14.48 -20.97 7.28
CA GLU A 376 14.99 -22.13 8.02
C GLU A 376 16.33 -22.63 7.49
N THR A 377 16.49 -22.72 6.16
CA THR A 377 17.77 -23.15 5.54
C THR A 377 18.87 -22.11 5.71
N LYS A 378 18.56 -20.80 5.72
CA LYS A 378 19.51 -19.74 6.10
C LYS A 378 19.92 -19.85 7.58
N ASN A 379 18.96 -20.02 8.48
CA ASN A 379 19.20 -20.18 9.91
C ASN A 379 19.94 -21.49 10.25
N ALA A 380 19.77 -22.55 9.44
CA ALA A 380 20.55 -23.78 9.55
C ALA A 380 22.00 -23.57 9.10
N LYS A 381 22.24 -22.88 7.98
CA LYS A 381 23.59 -22.51 7.52
C LYS A 381 24.31 -21.63 8.53
N GLN A 382 23.67 -20.57 9.03
CA GLN A 382 24.24 -19.69 10.06
C GLN A 382 24.63 -20.44 11.33
N ARG A 383 23.79 -21.37 11.82
CA ARG A 383 24.15 -22.20 12.99
C ARG A 383 25.32 -23.15 12.72
N ALA A 384 25.46 -23.67 11.49
CA ALA A 384 26.61 -24.49 11.11
C ALA A 384 27.90 -23.66 10.97
N GLU A 385 27.79 -22.42 10.47
CA GLU A 385 28.88 -21.43 10.42
C GLU A 385 29.32 -21.04 11.84
N GLU A 386 28.39 -20.71 12.74
CA GLU A 386 28.65 -20.41 14.16
C GLU A 386 29.24 -21.60 14.92
N GLU A 387 28.81 -22.83 14.62
CA GLU A 387 29.38 -24.05 15.20
C GLU A 387 30.82 -24.27 14.73
N ALA A 388 31.11 -24.12 13.44
CA ALA A 388 32.46 -24.23 12.89
C ALA A 388 33.40 -23.08 13.34
N GLU A 389 32.88 -21.89 13.65
CA GLU A 389 33.62 -20.82 14.32
C GLU A 389 33.92 -21.18 15.79
N PHE A 390 32.94 -21.72 16.52
CA PHE A 390 33.10 -22.16 17.89
C PHE A 390 34.11 -23.32 18.01
N GLU A 391 34.09 -24.29 17.11
CA GLU A 391 35.06 -25.40 17.09
C GLU A 391 36.49 -24.88 16.95
N LYS A 392 36.79 -24.08 15.91
CA LYS A 392 38.10 -23.43 15.72
C LYS A 392 38.54 -22.62 16.93
N TYR A 393 37.61 -21.90 17.56
CA TYR A 393 37.90 -21.15 18.79
C TYR A 393 38.25 -22.08 19.97
N THR A 394 37.54 -23.20 20.13
CA THR A 394 37.87 -24.19 21.18
C THR A 394 39.22 -24.85 20.95
N GLU A 395 39.58 -25.14 19.70
CA GLU A 395 40.91 -25.67 19.34
C GLU A 395 42.02 -24.69 19.73
N GLN A 396 41.90 -23.41 19.39
CA GLN A 396 42.86 -22.36 19.79
C GLN A 396 42.98 -22.22 21.31
N VAL A 397 41.86 -22.29 22.05
CA VAL A 397 41.86 -22.25 23.52
C VAL A 397 42.50 -23.50 24.13
N ILE A 398 42.35 -24.67 23.50
CA ILE A 398 42.99 -25.92 23.95
C ILE A 398 44.49 -25.93 23.62
N GLN A 399 44.89 -25.48 22.42
CA GLN A 399 46.30 -25.35 22.01
C GLN A 399 47.06 -24.40 22.94
N THR A 400 46.57 -23.17 23.11
CA THR A 400 47.21 -22.19 24.02
C THR A 400 47.27 -22.65 25.48
N ALA A 401 46.29 -23.44 25.94
CA ALA A 401 46.35 -24.07 27.26
C ALA A 401 47.38 -25.22 27.33
N ALA A 402 47.58 -25.98 26.25
CA ALA A 402 48.55 -27.06 26.15
C ALA A 402 50.00 -26.52 26.09
N ASP A 403 50.23 -25.46 25.29
CA ASP A 403 51.50 -24.74 25.23
C ASP A 403 51.88 -24.16 26.59
N ALA A 404 50.89 -23.59 27.29
CA ALA A 404 51.03 -23.13 28.67
C ALA A 404 51.14 -24.27 29.71
N LYS A 405 51.19 -25.54 29.29
CA LYS A 405 51.28 -26.76 30.12
C LYS A 405 50.24 -26.81 31.23
N ARG A 406 48.98 -26.49 30.90
CA ARG A 406 47.83 -26.51 31.81
C ARG A 406 47.09 -27.86 31.73
N ASN A 407 46.30 -28.19 32.75
CA ASN A 407 45.45 -29.37 32.74
C ASN A 407 44.27 -29.18 31.75
N LEU A 408 44.22 -29.98 30.68
CA LEU A 408 43.24 -29.85 29.59
C LEU A 408 41.88 -30.52 29.87
N ILE A 409 41.77 -31.38 30.91
CA ILE A 409 40.57 -32.17 31.19
C ILE A 409 39.31 -31.30 31.37
N PRO A 410 39.35 -30.13 32.06
CA PRO A 410 38.20 -29.24 32.16
C PRO A 410 37.71 -28.72 30.80
N LEU A 411 38.63 -28.39 29.89
CA LEU A 411 38.32 -27.85 28.56
C LEU A 411 37.63 -28.90 27.69
N TYR A 412 38.21 -30.11 27.57
CA TYR A 412 37.57 -31.20 26.84
C TYR A 412 36.20 -31.57 27.41
N ARG A 413 36.01 -31.47 28.74
CA ARG A 413 34.71 -31.67 29.39
C ARG A 413 33.70 -30.58 29.01
N ALA A 414 34.12 -29.33 28.93
CA ALA A 414 33.26 -28.20 28.54
C ALA A 414 32.85 -28.26 27.06
N VAL A 415 33.78 -28.58 26.15
CA VAL A 415 33.48 -28.77 24.72
C VAL A 415 32.48 -29.92 24.51
N ARG A 416 32.71 -31.09 25.14
CA ARG A 416 31.82 -32.25 25.01
C ARG A 416 30.46 -32.07 25.70
N LYS A 417 30.39 -31.35 26.83
CA LYS A 417 29.12 -30.96 27.48
C LYS A 417 28.53 -29.69 26.83
N GLY A 418 28.44 -29.66 25.50
CA GLY A 418 27.84 -28.55 24.75
C GLY A 418 26.50 -28.13 25.36
N GLY A 419 26.35 -26.82 25.58
CA GLY A 419 25.50 -26.19 26.61
C GLY A 419 23.98 -26.34 26.52
N SER A 420 23.45 -27.54 26.27
CA SER A 420 22.07 -27.90 26.59
C SER A 420 21.83 -27.66 28.09
N PRO A 421 20.77 -26.94 28.51
CA PRO A 421 20.48 -26.67 29.92
C PRO A 421 20.21 -27.93 30.75
N SER A 422 21.27 -28.57 31.24
CA SER A 422 21.18 -29.46 32.40
C SER A 422 20.92 -28.61 33.62
N TYR A 423 19.66 -28.50 34.04
CA TYR A 423 19.32 -28.05 35.37
C TYR A 423 20.02 -28.99 36.37
N ILE A 424 21.10 -28.50 36.98
CA ILE A 424 21.81 -29.16 38.06
C ILE A 424 21.12 -28.70 39.35
N VAL A 425 20.83 -29.63 40.25
CA VAL A 425 20.25 -29.29 41.56
C VAL A 425 21.29 -28.45 42.33
N GLN A 426 20.86 -27.41 43.04
CA GLN A 426 21.79 -26.46 43.71
C GLN A 426 22.58 -27.09 44.87
N ASP A 427 22.23 -28.31 45.26
CA ASP A 427 22.92 -29.12 46.27
C ASP A 427 24.39 -29.40 45.91
N SER A 428 25.20 -29.66 46.94
CA SER A 428 26.60 -30.08 46.81
C SER A 428 26.81 -31.42 46.08
N SER A 429 25.73 -32.15 45.75
CA SER A 429 25.77 -33.39 44.97
C SER A 429 26.13 -33.18 43.50
N GLY A 430 25.87 -31.99 42.94
CA GLY A 430 26.06 -31.71 41.51
C GLY A 430 25.24 -32.59 40.56
N ALA A 431 24.19 -33.24 41.07
CA ALA A 431 23.36 -34.15 40.30
C ALA A 431 22.53 -33.39 39.25
N GLN A 432 22.36 -34.01 38.07
CA GLN A 432 21.44 -33.49 37.06
C GLN A 432 20.00 -33.79 37.49
N MET A 433 19.16 -32.76 37.54
CA MET A 433 17.74 -32.89 37.87
C MET A 433 17.05 -33.80 36.84
N PRO A 434 16.19 -34.76 37.27
CA PRO A 434 15.49 -35.64 36.35
C PRO A 434 14.70 -34.88 35.27
N ARG A 435 14.71 -35.36 34.02
CA ARG A 435 13.86 -34.79 32.97
C ARG A 435 12.40 -35.03 33.33
N TYR A 436 11.66 -33.95 33.65
CA TYR A 436 10.22 -34.01 33.97
C TYR A 436 9.32 -34.58 32.85
N THR A 437 9.86 -34.80 31.65
CA THR A 437 9.25 -35.60 30.58
C THR A 437 9.43 -37.10 30.83
N SER A 438 8.60 -37.68 31.69
CA SER A 438 8.38 -39.13 31.73
C SER A 438 7.47 -39.56 30.58
N ALA A 439 7.36 -40.87 30.32
CA ALA A 439 6.37 -41.37 29.36
C ALA A 439 4.94 -40.93 29.73
N THR A 440 4.63 -40.84 31.03
CA THR A 440 3.34 -40.41 31.57
C THR A 440 3.07 -38.91 31.34
N THR A 441 4.06 -38.03 31.56
CA THR A 441 3.85 -36.60 31.25
C THR A 441 3.87 -36.32 29.75
N GLN A 442 4.56 -37.14 28.94
CA GLN A 442 4.43 -37.08 27.48
C GLN A 442 3.05 -37.55 26.98
N SER A 443 2.45 -38.61 27.55
CA SER A 443 1.11 -39.05 27.16
C SER A 443 0.02 -38.04 27.57
N ILE A 444 0.14 -37.43 28.75
CA ILE A 444 -0.71 -36.30 29.18
C ILE A 444 -0.52 -35.08 28.28
N ARG A 445 0.72 -34.70 27.96
CA ARG A 445 0.99 -33.58 27.03
C ARG A 445 0.35 -33.84 25.65
N ARG A 446 0.45 -35.06 25.12
CA ARG A 446 -0.24 -35.48 23.89
C ARG A 446 -1.77 -35.46 23.99
N LEU A 447 -2.41 -35.42 25.17
CA LEU A 447 -3.86 -35.23 25.29
C LEU A 447 -4.29 -33.78 25.05
N HIS A 448 -3.39 -32.82 25.29
CA HIS A 448 -3.68 -31.38 25.20
C HIS A 448 -3.00 -30.68 24.01
N GLU A 449 -1.98 -31.28 23.40
CA GLU A 449 -1.45 -30.83 22.11
C GLU A 449 -2.50 -31.02 21.00
N ALA A 450 -2.65 -30.00 20.15
CA ALA A 450 -3.63 -29.95 19.06
C ALA A 450 -3.23 -30.84 17.86
N GLY A 451 -3.05 -32.13 18.12
CA GLY A 451 -2.85 -33.16 17.10
C GLY A 451 -4.09 -33.42 16.25
N ASN A 452 -3.94 -34.28 15.23
CA ASN A 452 -4.95 -34.57 14.22
C ASN A 452 -6.35 -34.79 14.84
N ILE A 453 -7.33 -33.98 14.41
CA ILE A 453 -8.69 -33.95 14.94
C ILE A 453 -9.34 -35.36 14.98
N HIS A 454 -9.00 -36.24 14.04
CA HIS A 454 -9.51 -37.62 14.01
C HIS A 454 -8.94 -38.50 15.12
N GLU A 455 -7.66 -38.33 15.45
CA GLU A 455 -7.00 -39.04 16.56
C GLU A 455 -7.49 -38.51 17.91
N SER A 456 -7.61 -37.18 18.03
CA SER A 456 -8.17 -36.50 19.21
C SER A 456 -9.62 -36.90 19.46
N LYS A 457 -10.47 -36.99 18.41
CA LYS A 457 -11.85 -37.52 18.51
C LYS A 457 -11.87 -38.96 19.02
N LYS A 458 -11.09 -39.87 18.41
CA LYS A 458 -11.01 -41.28 18.84
C LYS A 458 -10.58 -41.41 20.31
N ARG A 459 -9.60 -40.61 20.75
CA ARG A 459 -9.08 -40.61 22.14
C ARG A 459 -10.04 -40.01 23.16
N LEU A 460 -10.96 -39.14 22.73
CA LEU A 460 -12.06 -38.59 23.53
C LEU A 460 -13.34 -39.46 23.48
N GLY A 461 -13.27 -40.69 22.94
CA GLY A 461 -14.42 -41.58 22.84
C GLY A 461 -15.42 -41.24 21.71
N PHE A 462 -15.14 -40.22 20.89
CA PHE A 462 -15.96 -39.89 19.72
C PHE A 462 -15.63 -40.81 18.54
N THR A 463 -15.92 -42.10 18.71
CA THR A 463 -15.93 -43.11 17.64
C THR A 463 -17.31 -43.16 16.97
N TRP A 464 -17.66 -42.11 16.25
CA TRP A 464 -18.75 -42.16 15.27
C TRP A 464 -18.25 -42.79 13.97
N CYS A 465 -19.13 -43.56 13.32
CA CYS A 465 -18.89 -44.20 12.03
C CYS A 465 -18.98 -43.19 10.87
#